data_AF-X0VEC2-F1
#
_entry.id   AF-X0VEC2-F1
#
_cell.length_a   1.000
_cell.length_b   1.000
_cell.length_c   1.000
_cell.angle_alpha   90.00
_cell.angle_beta   90.00
_cell.angle_gamma   90.00
#
_symmetry.space_group_name_H-M   'P 1'
#
loop_
_entity.id
_entity.type
_entity.pdbx_description
1 polymer ?
#
loop_
_entity_poly.entity_id
_entity_poly.type
_entity_poly.pdbx_seq_one_letter_code
_entity_poly.pdbx_strand_id
1 'polypeptide(L)'
;MGSGGYVICELNSVQRTYPHFQNTFIDLEREVIGMCKADWHRENGYLTPHSGQFGRTTILPALFDGLDAVQMAHWRQTWTVTGNQTLITGTRAGNLLPEDFKVALVGLAFPNKNQHVTEIKMQIGDRKYGRMDIEEMRGYNLPAIIFDEGYIIDEETAFDLYGYIEPGFGDTLPDNGPGGVADTIYQRIVLLGAAYYKQIDRVLGDCGAAI
;
A
#
# COMPACT_ATOMS: atom_id res chain seq x y z
N MET A 1 4.40 -8.74 -19.96
CA MET A 1 3.61 -7.62 -20.50
C MET A 1 2.36 -7.54 -19.64
N GLY A 2 2.34 -6.71 -18.60
CA GLY A 2 1.17 -6.58 -17.75
C GLY A 2 0.26 -5.49 -18.29
N SER A 3 -0.89 -5.89 -18.85
CA SER A 3 -1.92 -5.01 -19.42
C SER A 3 -2.72 -4.21 -18.38
N GLY A 4 -2.22 -4.09 -17.15
CA GLY A 4 -2.78 -3.20 -16.11
C GLY A 4 -4.24 -3.51 -15.74
N GLY A 5 -4.66 -4.76 -15.88
CA GLY A 5 -5.98 -5.20 -15.46
C GLY A 5 -6.08 -5.27 -13.93
N TYR A 6 -7.28 -5.01 -13.42
CA TYR A 6 -7.58 -5.06 -12.00
C TYR A 6 -9.04 -5.44 -11.81
N VAL A 7 -9.36 -5.95 -10.61
CA VAL A 7 -10.71 -6.28 -10.17
C VAL A 7 -11.04 -5.50 -8.91
N ILE A 8 -12.19 -4.83 -8.90
CA ILE A 8 -12.76 -4.23 -7.69
C ILE A 8 -13.66 -5.27 -7.02
N CYS A 9 -13.49 -5.47 -5.72
CA CYS A 9 -14.30 -6.40 -4.95
C CYS A 9 -14.43 -5.97 -3.48
N GLU A 10 -15.33 -6.63 -2.73
CA GLU A 10 -15.38 -6.45 -1.28
C GLU A 10 -14.14 -7.05 -0.60
N LEU A 11 -13.51 -6.28 0.29
CA LEU A 11 -12.33 -6.70 1.06
C LEU A 11 -12.57 -8.02 1.84
N ASN A 12 -13.80 -8.20 2.35
CA ASN A 12 -14.18 -9.43 3.05
C ASN A 12 -14.12 -10.67 2.14
N SER A 13 -14.36 -10.51 0.83
CA SER A 13 -14.27 -11.59 -0.15
C SER A 13 -12.81 -11.98 -0.42
N VAL A 14 -11.91 -10.99 -0.47
CA VAL A 14 -10.46 -11.21 -0.58
C VAL A 14 -9.94 -12.04 0.58
N GLN A 15 -10.33 -11.68 1.81
CA GLN A 15 -9.89 -12.38 3.02
C GLN A 15 -10.39 -13.82 3.12
N ARG A 16 -11.57 -14.12 2.55
CA ARG A 16 -12.21 -15.43 2.70
C ARG A 16 -11.74 -16.43 1.66
N THR A 17 -11.86 -16.13 0.37
CA THR A 17 -11.67 -17.16 -0.68
C THR A 17 -11.55 -16.58 -2.09
N TYR A 18 -10.89 -15.44 -2.32
CA TYR A 18 -10.71 -14.96 -3.70
C TYR A 18 -9.52 -15.68 -4.36
N PRO A 19 -9.74 -16.65 -5.27
CA PRO A 19 -8.67 -17.53 -5.73
C PRO A 19 -7.64 -16.79 -6.59
N HIS A 20 -8.08 -15.77 -7.32
CA HIS A 20 -7.19 -14.94 -8.13
C HIS A 20 -6.17 -14.21 -7.27
N PHE A 21 -6.58 -13.59 -6.15
CA PHE A 21 -5.66 -12.96 -5.21
C PHE A 21 -4.64 -13.96 -4.65
N GLN A 22 -5.08 -15.16 -4.26
CA GLN A 22 -4.18 -16.18 -3.73
C GLN A 22 -3.14 -16.62 -4.76
N ASN A 23 -3.56 -16.87 -6.01
CA ASN A 23 -2.65 -17.27 -7.08
C ASN A 23 -1.66 -16.15 -7.41
N THR A 24 -2.14 -14.93 -7.64
CA THR A 24 -1.28 -13.76 -7.92
C THR A 24 -0.30 -13.53 -6.77
N PHE A 25 -0.74 -13.65 -5.50
CA PHE A 25 0.14 -13.47 -4.36
C PHE A 25 1.19 -14.60 -4.23
N ILE A 26 0.83 -15.86 -4.49
CA ILE A 26 1.77 -16.98 -4.45
C ILE A 26 2.87 -16.81 -5.51
N ASP A 27 2.50 -16.43 -6.72
CA ASP A 27 3.47 -16.25 -7.81
C ASP A 27 4.39 -15.06 -7.53
N LEU A 28 3.83 -13.95 -7.05
CA LEU A 28 4.60 -12.78 -6.64
C LEU A 28 5.52 -13.08 -5.44
N GLU A 29 5.04 -13.84 -4.45
CA GLU A 29 5.83 -14.26 -3.29
C GLU A 29 7.03 -15.11 -3.72
N ARG A 30 6.85 -16.06 -4.65
CA ARG A 30 7.97 -16.86 -5.19
C ARG A 30 9.01 -15.99 -5.88
N GLU A 31 8.56 -15.03 -6.69
CA GLU A 31 9.45 -14.12 -7.40
C GLU A 31 10.26 -13.26 -6.44
N VAL A 32 9.60 -12.59 -5.48
CA VAL A 32 10.29 -11.74 -4.49
C VAL A 32 11.22 -12.56 -3.59
N ILE A 33 10.82 -13.75 -3.16
CA ILE A 33 11.72 -14.65 -2.41
C ILE A 33 12.96 -15.00 -3.25
N GLY A 34 12.79 -15.26 -4.54
CA GLY A 34 13.89 -15.52 -5.47
C GLY A 34 14.86 -14.34 -5.55
N MET A 35 14.34 -13.12 -5.70
CA MET A 35 15.14 -11.89 -5.69
C MET A 35 15.86 -11.69 -4.36
N CYS A 36 15.16 -11.81 -3.22
CA CYS A 36 15.76 -11.68 -1.89
C CYS A 36 16.91 -12.70 -1.68
N LYS A 37 16.75 -13.94 -2.14
CA LYS A 37 17.83 -14.94 -2.06
C LYS A 37 19.03 -14.57 -2.93
N ALA A 38 18.78 -14.04 -4.13
CA ALA A 38 19.83 -13.62 -5.06
C ALA A 38 20.62 -12.42 -4.53
N ASP A 39 19.92 -11.39 -4.03
CA ASP A 39 20.54 -10.12 -3.64
C ASP A 39 21.12 -10.16 -2.23
N TRP A 40 20.39 -10.78 -1.29
CA TRP A 40 20.78 -10.75 0.13
C TRP A 40 21.58 -11.96 0.55
N HIS A 41 21.67 -13.00 -0.28
CA HIS A 41 22.35 -14.26 0.00
C HIS A 41 21.93 -14.90 1.34
N ARG A 42 20.62 -14.87 1.62
CA ARG A 42 20.00 -15.38 2.85
C ARG A 42 18.84 -16.30 2.52
N GLU A 43 18.53 -17.22 3.42
CA GLU A 43 17.35 -18.06 3.31
C GLU A 43 16.09 -17.34 3.82
N ASN A 44 14.92 -17.77 3.34
CA ASN A 44 13.64 -17.20 3.80
C ASN A 44 13.22 -17.81 5.15
N GLY A 45 13.09 -16.97 6.16
CA GLY A 45 12.61 -17.32 7.51
C GLY A 45 11.13 -17.00 7.75
N TYR A 46 10.42 -16.49 6.75
CA TYR A 46 9.00 -16.10 6.83
C TYR A 46 8.71 -15.19 8.03
N LEU A 47 7.69 -15.50 8.83
CA LEU A 47 7.25 -14.66 9.95
C LEU A 47 8.20 -14.71 11.16
N THR A 48 9.09 -15.70 11.23
CA THR A 48 9.99 -15.94 12.38
C THR A 48 11.41 -16.23 11.89
N PRO A 49 12.09 -15.25 11.26
CA PRO A 49 13.43 -15.44 10.75
C PRO A 49 14.46 -15.63 11.87
N HIS A 50 15.48 -16.45 11.60
CA HIS A 50 16.66 -16.60 12.44
C HIS A 50 17.85 -15.83 11.88
N SER A 51 18.98 -15.83 12.60
CA SER A 51 20.24 -15.28 12.09
C SER A 51 20.60 -15.91 10.73
N GLY A 52 20.98 -15.07 9.77
CA GLY A 52 21.27 -15.50 8.39
C GLY A 52 20.03 -15.74 7.51
N GLN A 53 18.83 -15.46 8.01
CA GLN A 53 17.59 -15.46 7.23
C GLN A 53 17.06 -14.04 7.04
N PHE A 54 16.24 -13.85 6.01
CA PHE A 54 15.38 -12.67 5.88
C PHE A 54 13.95 -13.02 6.29
N GLY A 55 13.19 -12.02 6.73
CA GLY A 55 11.82 -12.21 7.20
C GLY A 55 10.76 -11.69 6.23
N ARG A 56 9.51 -12.01 6.56
CA ARG A 56 8.29 -11.53 5.90
C ARG A 56 7.36 -10.93 6.95
N THR A 57 6.71 -9.84 6.60
CA THR A 57 5.63 -9.23 7.39
C THR A 57 4.56 -8.67 6.44
N THR A 58 3.45 -8.18 6.99
CA THR A 58 2.51 -7.36 6.22
C THR A 58 3.20 -6.08 5.79
N ILE A 59 2.76 -5.47 4.69
CA ILE A 59 3.27 -4.15 4.31
C ILE A 59 3.04 -3.18 5.47
N LEU A 60 4.11 -2.51 5.92
CA LEU A 60 4.08 -1.63 7.08
C LEU A 60 3.85 -0.18 6.62
N PRO A 61 2.98 0.59 7.30
CA PRO A 61 2.82 2.02 7.03
C PRO A 61 4.15 2.76 7.07
N ALA A 62 5.03 2.42 8.03
CA ALA A 62 6.30 3.12 8.27
C ALA A 62 7.31 3.02 7.12
N LEU A 63 7.07 2.19 6.09
CA LEU A 63 7.89 2.17 4.88
C LEU A 63 7.56 3.31 3.91
N PHE A 64 6.49 4.05 4.19
CA PHE A 64 5.91 5.04 3.31
C PHE A 64 5.63 6.36 4.03
N ASP A 65 5.64 7.43 3.24
CA ASP A 65 5.09 8.73 3.61
C ASP A 65 3.68 8.87 3.05
N GLY A 66 2.81 9.57 3.80
CA GLY A 66 1.47 9.91 3.38
C GLY A 66 1.39 11.33 2.83
N LEU A 67 0.21 11.94 2.95
CA LEU A 67 0.04 13.37 2.67
C LEU A 67 1.09 14.22 3.42
N ASP A 68 1.58 15.28 2.78
CA ASP A 68 2.61 16.21 3.28
C ASP A 68 4.02 15.59 3.49
N ALA A 69 4.30 14.44 2.88
CA ALA A 69 5.59 13.75 2.98
C ALA A 69 6.00 13.43 4.44
N VAL A 70 5.00 13.08 5.26
CA VAL A 70 5.20 12.64 6.64
C VAL A 70 5.12 11.12 6.71
N GLN A 71 6.11 10.49 7.36
CA GLN A 71 6.16 9.05 7.56
C GLN A 71 4.92 8.54 8.28
N MET A 72 4.32 7.49 7.73
CA MET A 72 3.05 6.96 8.22
C MET A 72 3.27 6.03 9.41
N ALA A 73 2.63 6.32 10.54
CA ALA A 73 2.50 5.36 11.65
C ALA A 73 1.31 4.40 11.46
N HIS A 74 0.31 4.81 10.68
CA HIS A 74 -0.91 4.06 10.39
C HIS A 74 -1.47 4.43 9.02
N TRP A 75 -2.34 3.58 8.46
CA TRP A 75 -2.95 3.80 7.14
C TRP A 75 -3.97 4.94 7.04
N ARG A 76 -4.37 5.54 8.16
CA ARG A 76 -5.31 6.67 8.16
C ARG A 76 -4.59 7.96 7.76
N GLN A 77 -5.12 8.65 6.77
CA GLN A 77 -4.68 9.96 6.33
C GLN A 77 -5.82 10.99 6.49
N THR A 78 -5.42 12.26 6.54
CA THR A 78 -6.31 13.41 6.67
C THR A 78 -6.16 14.24 5.40
N TRP A 79 -7.24 14.46 4.65
CA TRP A 79 -7.20 15.24 3.42
C TRP A 79 -8.04 16.50 3.55
N THR A 80 -7.50 17.60 3.06
CA THR A 80 -8.09 18.94 3.16
C THR A 80 -8.14 19.67 1.83
N VAL A 81 -7.62 19.06 0.75
CA VAL A 81 -7.51 19.67 -0.58
C VAL A 81 -8.04 18.72 -1.65
N THR A 82 -8.91 19.23 -2.52
CA THR A 82 -9.41 18.52 -3.72
C THR A 82 -8.38 18.53 -4.84
N GLY A 83 -8.42 17.52 -5.71
CA GLY A 83 -7.67 17.44 -6.94
C GLY A 83 -6.62 16.32 -6.93
N ASN A 84 -5.66 16.42 -7.84
CA ASN A 84 -4.57 15.45 -7.92
C ASN A 84 -3.64 15.60 -6.72
N GLN A 85 -3.53 14.55 -5.92
CA GLN A 85 -2.69 14.50 -4.74
C GLN A 85 -1.78 13.27 -4.79
N THR A 86 -0.63 13.41 -4.16
CA THR A 86 0.19 12.27 -3.79
C THR A 86 -0.45 11.60 -2.58
N LEU A 87 -0.80 10.32 -2.71
CA LEU A 87 -1.47 9.57 -1.65
C LEU A 87 -0.47 8.84 -0.76
N ILE A 88 0.50 8.15 -1.35
CA ILE A 88 1.50 7.33 -0.64
C ILE A 88 2.79 7.36 -1.45
N THR A 89 3.93 7.59 -0.79
CA THR A 89 5.28 7.52 -1.41
C THR A 89 6.24 6.73 -0.55
N GLY A 90 7.39 6.29 -1.09
CA GLY A 90 8.46 5.76 -0.24
C GLY A 90 8.96 6.80 0.77
N THR A 91 9.38 6.37 1.96
CA THR A 91 9.72 7.28 3.09
C THR A 91 11.12 7.88 3.06
N ARG A 92 11.99 7.43 2.13
CA ARG A 92 13.35 7.97 2.01
C ARG A 92 13.40 9.09 0.99
N ALA A 93 14.47 9.91 1.07
CA ALA A 93 14.73 10.98 0.13
C ALA A 93 14.67 10.46 -1.32
N GLY A 94 13.94 11.15 -2.18
CA GLY A 94 13.64 10.68 -3.55
C GLY A 94 12.46 9.70 -3.63
N ASN A 95 11.62 9.64 -2.59
CA ASN A 95 10.46 8.76 -2.47
C ASN A 95 10.83 7.28 -2.55
N LEU A 96 12.02 6.93 -2.07
CA LEU A 96 12.58 5.59 -2.14
C LEU A 96 12.09 4.72 -0.98
N LEU A 97 11.97 3.42 -1.25
CA LEU A 97 11.84 2.44 -0.18
C LEU A 97 13.15 2.36 0.64
N PRO A 98 13.08 2.13 1.97
CA PRO A 98 14.27 1.93 2.77
C PRO A 98 15.14 0.77 2.29
N GLU A 99 16.46 0.95 2.39
CA GLU A 99 17.41 -0.16 2.28
C GLU A 99 16.99 -1.31 3.22
N ASP A 100 17.20 -2.55 2.76
CA ASP A 100 16.82 -3.80 3.42
C ASP A 100 15.35 -4.22 3.31
N PHE A 101 14.53 -3.50 2.54
CA PHE A 101 13.13 -3.86 2.30
C PHE A 101 12.82 -4.07 0.82
N LYS A 102 12.07 -5.13 0.53
CA LYS A 102 11.38 -5.34 -0.76
C LYS A 102 9.90 -5.56 -0.51
N VAL A 103 9.02 -5.03 -1.36
CA VAL A 103 7.57 -5.09 -1.18
C VAL A 103 6.92 -5.82 -2.35
N ALA A 104 6.11 -6.82 -2.03
CA ALA A 104 5.21 -7.51 -2.93
C ALA A 104 3.81 -6.87 -2.80
N LEU A 105 3.41 -6.04 -3.77
CA LEU A 105 2.14 -5.32 -3.80
C LEU A 105 1.14 -6.03 -4.74
N VAL A 106 0.06 -6.57 -4.19
CA VAL A 106 -0.99 -7.27 -4.97
C VAL A 106 -2.26 -6.45 -5.14
N GLY A 107 -2.45 -5.41 -4.32
CA GLY A 107 -3.64 -4.60 -4.41
C GLY A 107 -3.70 -3.46 -3.40
N LEU A 108 -4.84 -2.79 -3.37
CA LEU A 108 -5.14 -1.68 -2.48
C LEU A 108 -6.49 -1.93 -1.83
N ALA A 109 -6.60 -1.74 -0.52
CA ALA A 109 -7.89 -1.73 0.17
C ALA A 109 -8.24 -0.33 0.64
N PHE A 110 -9.50 0.03 0.49
CA PHE A 110 -10.08 1.29 0.90
C PHE A 110 -11.16 1.01 1.96
N PRO A 111 -10.77 0.71 3.23
CA PRO A 111 -11.70 0.28 4.27
C PRO A 111 -12.50 1.46 4.86
N ASN A 112 -13.11 2.25 3.99
CA ASN A 112 -13.99 3.37 4.28
C ASN A 112 -15.29 3.16 3.50
N LYS A 113 -16.43 3.53 4.08
CA LYS A 113 -17.69 3.50 3.33
C LYS A 113 -17.80 4.69 2.37
N ASN A 114 -17.33 5.86 2.81
CA ASN A 114 -17.35 7.09 2.01
C ASN A 114 -16.05 7.18 1.20
N GLN A 115 -16.16 7.00 -0.12
CA GLN A 115 -15.04 7.01 -1.06
C GLN A 115 -14.90 8.34 -1.78
N HIS A 116 -13.77 9.01 -1.57
CA HIS A 116 -13.43 10.31 -2.15
C HIS A 116 -12.30 10.23 -3.19
N VAL A 117 -11.60 9.10 -3.30
CA VAL A 117 -10.65 8.85 -4.40
C VAL A 117 -11.42 8.25 -5.57
N THR A 118 -11.34 8.90 -6.72
CA THR A 118 -12.00 8.45 -7.95
C THR A 118 -11.03 7.93 -9.00
N GLU A 119 -9.78 8.35 -8.93
CA GLU A 119 -8.73 7.87 -9.83
C GLU A 119 -7.47 7.56 -9.04
N ILE A 120 -6.71 6.56 -9.48
CA ILE A 120 -5.35 6.29 -9.00
C ILE A 120 -4.37 6.15 -10.16
N LYS A 121 -3.11 6.45 -9.87
CA LYS A 121 -1.98 6.26 -10.76
C LYS A 121 -0.76 5.89 -9.96
N MET A 122 0.01 4.92 -10.43
CA MET A 122 1.22 4.46 -9.75
C MET A 122 2.47 4.68 -10.60
N GLN A 123 3.58 4.92 -9.93
CA GLN A 123 4.92 4.93 -10.50
C GLN A 123 5.86 4.13 -9.58
N ILE A 124 6.68 3.26 -10.19
CA ILE A 124 7.69 2.45 -9.49
C ILE A 124 9.01 2.64 -10.26
N GLY A 125 10.00 3.25 -9.61
CA GLY A 125 11.23 3.71 -10.25
C GLY A 125 10.93 4.62 -11.45
N ASP A 126 11.52 4.29 -12.59
CA ASP A 126 11.29 5.00 -13.86
C ASP A 126 9.99 4.59 -14.57
N ARG A 127 9.32 3.53 -14.09
CA ARG A 127 8.15 2.96 -14.76
C ARG A 127 6.87 3.62 -14.26
N LYS A 128 6.16 4.26 -15.19
CA LYS A 128 4.83 4.84 -14.97
C LYS A 128 3.76 3.83 -15.39
N TYR A 129 2.79 3.60 -14.53
CA TYR A 129 1.62 2.78 -14.81
C TYR A 129 0.45 3.67 -15.25
N GLY A 130 -0.49 3.07 -16.01
CA GLY A 130 -1.68 3.76 -16.49
C GLY A 130 -2.53 4.32 -15.34
N ARG A 131 -3.34 5.32 -15.64
CA ARG A 131 -4.38 5.79 -14.72
C ARG A 131 -5.50 4.75 -14.68
N MET A 132 -6.01 4.49 -13.50
CA MET A 132 -7.15 3.62 -13.26
C MET A 132 -8.28 4.46 -12.67
N ASP A 133 -9.42 4.50 -13.35
CA ASP A 133 -10.67 5.04 -12.83
C ASP A 133 -11.29 4.01 -11.89
N ILE A 134 -11.61 4.43 -10.67
CA ILE A 134 -12.05 3.57 -9.58
C ILE A 134 -13.34 4.10 -8.93
N GLU A 135 -14.11 4.94 -9.63
CA GLU A 135 -15.38 5.48 -9.14
C GLU A 135 -16.38 4.40 -8.72
N GLU A 136 -16.34 3.24 -9.39
CA GLU A 136 -17.20 2.08 -9.09
C GLU A 136 -17.03 1.56 -7.66
N MET A 137 -15.91 1.87 -6.98
CA MET A 137 -15.71 1.54 -5.56
C MET A 137 -16.81 2.08 -4.64
N ARG A 138 -17.51 3.16 -5.04
CA ARG A 138 -18.66 3.73 -4.30
C ARG A 138 -19.82 2.75 -4.14
N GLY A 139 -19.91 1.73 -4.98
CA GLY A 139 -20.91 0.67 -4.88
C GLY A 139 -20.63 -0.37 -3.79
N TYR A 140 -19.41 -0.37 -3.22
CA TYR A 140 -18.94 -1.34 -2.25
C TYR A 140 -18.90 -0.75 -0.85
N ASN A 141 -19.02 -1.61 0.18
CA ASN A 141 -18.97 -1.17 1.57
C ASN A 141 -17.53 -1.09 2.10
N LEU A 142 -16.68 -2.04 1.73
CA LEU A 142 -15.24 -2.06 2.02
C LEU A 142 -14.48 -2.43 0.74
N PRO A 143 -14.37 -1.51 -0.23
CA PRO A 143 -13.76 -1.81 -1.52
C PRO A 143 -12.28 -2.21 -1.40
N ALA A 144 -11.88 -3.14 -2.25
CA ALA A 144 -10.50 -3.50 -2.52
C ALA A 144 -10.27 -3.64 -4.02
N ILE A 145 -9.14 -3.14 -4.49
CA ILE A 145 -8.62 -3.30 -5.85
C ILE A 145 -7.57 -4.38 -5.80
N ILE A 146 -7.73 -5.41 -6.62
CA ILE A 146 -6.76 -6.50 -6.77
C ILE A 146 -6.20 -6.42 -8.18
N PHE A 147 -4.88 -6.33 -8.30
CA PHE A 147 -4.21 -6.31 -9.59
C PHE A 147 -4.17 -7.71 -10.19
N ASP A 148 -4.30 -7.81 -11.50
CA ASP A 148 -4.19 -9.10 -12.19
C ASP A 148 -2.77 -9.67 -12.05
N GLU A 149 -1.79 -8.79 -12.26
CA GLU A 149 -0.37 -9.01 -11.98
C GLU A 149 0.06 -8.10 -10.83
N GLY A 150 0.64 -8.66 -9.78
CA GLY A 150 1.19 -7.88 -8.69
C GLY A 150 2.49 -7.16 -9.08
N TYR A 151 2.90 -6.23 -8.22
CA TYR A 151 4.08 -5.39 -8.43
C TYR A 151 5.12 -5.65 -7.35
N ILE A 152 6.38 -5.67 -7.77
CA ILE A 152 7.52 -5.72 -6.87
C ILE A 152 8.09 -4.31 -6.78
N ILE A 153 8.23 -3.81 -5.56
CA ILE A 153 8.97 -2.58 -5.27
C ILE A 153 10.26 -3.03 -4.60
N ASP A 154 11.38 -2.78 -5.28
CA ASP A 154 12.69 -3.20 -4.81
C ASP A 154 13.25 -2.24 -3.75
N GLU A 155 14.34 -2.64 -3.09
CA GLU A 155 15.10 -1.78 -2.20
C GLU A 155 15.56 -0.53 -2.95
N GLU A 156 15.54 0.62 -2.26
CA GLU A 156 15.98 1.90 -2.83
C GLU A 156 15.30 2.28 -4.17
N THR A 157 14.13 1.70 -4.45
CA THR A 157 13.32 2.03 -5.63
C THR A 157 12.26 3.05 -5.27
N ALA A 158 12.12 4.07 -6.11
CA ALA A 158 11.10 5.10 -5.93
C ALA A 158 9.69 4.48 -6.03
N PHE A 159 8.80 4.87 -5.13
CA PHE A 159 7.39 4.51 -5.20
C PHE A 159 6.54 5.75 -5.03
N ASP A 160 5.61 5.96 -5.97
CA ASP A 160 4.62 7.02 -5.89
C ASP A 160 3.23 6.48 -6.27
N LEU A 161 2.28 6.62 -5.36
CA LEU A 161 0.86 6.44 -5.60
C LEU A 161 0.19 7.81 -5.59
N TYR A 162 -0.37 8.19 -6.73
CA TYR A 162 -1.17 9.39 -6.91
C TYR A 162 -2.65 9.03 -6.98
N GLY A 163 -3.51 9.99 -6.68
CA GLY A 163 -4.92 9.89 -7.01
C GLY A 163 -5.61 11.22 -7.12
N TYR A 164 -6.80 11.19 -7.70
CA TYR A 164 -7.69 12.33 -7.75
C TYR A 164 -8.66 12.26 -6.58
N ILE A 165 -8.63 13.28 -5.72
CA ILE A 165 -9.55 13.43 -4.60
C ILE A 165 -10.67 14.35 -5.05
N GLU A 166 -11.89 13.82 -5.11
CA GLU A 166 -13.07 14.60 -5.43
C GLU A 166 -13.49 15.53 -4.29
N PRO A 167 -14.17 16.64 -4.60
CA PRO A 167 -14.74 17.51 -3.59
C PRO A 167 -15.83 16.76 -2.82
N GLY A 168 -15.58 16.52 -1.54
CA GLY A 168 -16.56 16.06 -0.55
C GLY A 168 -16.91 17.15 0.45
N PHE A 169 -16.62 18.42 0.15
CA PHE A 169 -16.83 19.54 1.06
C PHE A 169 -18.30 20.00 1.02
N GLY A 170 -19.19 19.26 1.70
CA GLY A 170 -20.61 19.57 1.79
C GLY A 170 -20.96 20.37 3.05
N ASP A 171 -21.58 21.54 2.88
CA ASP A 171 -21.90 22.55 3.92
C ASP A 171 -23.01 22.15 4.92
N THR A 172 -23.32 20.86 5.11
CA THR A 172 -24.54 20.49 5.88
C THR A 172 -24.40 19.42 6.96
N LEU A 173 -23.34 18.62 7.04
CA LEU A 173 -23.05 17.76 8.19
C LEU A 173 -21.54 17.49 8.23
N PRO A 174 -20.92 17.23 9.40
CA PRO A 174 -19.58 16.67 9.39
C PRO A 174 -19.64 15.31 8.70
N ASP A 175 -19.14 15.22 7.46
CA ASP A 175 -19.06 14.00 6.66
C ASP A 175 -18.21 12.88 7.32
N ASN A 176 -17.67 13.16 8.52
CA ASN A 176 -16.92 12.25 9.38
C ASN A 176 -17.66 11.80 10.65
N GLY A 177 -18.96 12.06 10.79
CA GLY A 177 -19.72 11.75 12.01
C GLY A 177 -19.57 12.81 13.11
N PRO A 178 -20.11 12.56 14.32
CA PRO A 178 -20.16 13.56 15.40
C PRO A 178 -18.75 14.02 15.80
N GLY A 179 -18.45 15.31 15.62
CA GLY A 179 -17.15 15.92 15.95
C GLY A 179 -16.20 16.15 14.77
N GLY A 180 -16.64 15.92 13.53
CA GLY A 180 -15.86 16.30 12.34
C GLY A 180 -15.71 17.82 12.22
N VAL A 181 -14.49 18.27 11.91
CA VAL A 181 -14.23 19.65 11.47
C VAL A 181 -14.73 19.78 10.04
N ALA A 182 -15.38 20.91 9.69
CA ALA A 182 -15.67 21.22 8.29
C ALA A 182 -14.37 21.11 7.46
N ASP A 183 -14.46 20.63 6.23
CA ASP A 183 -13.35 20.56 5.28
C ASP A 183 -12.22 19.56 5.55
N THR A 184 -12.47 18.52 6.35
CA THR A 184 -11.51 17.42 6.55
C THR A 184 -12.10 16.09 6.11
N ILE A 185 -11.34 15.25 5.42
CA ILE A 185 -11.75 13.89 5.05
C ILE A 185 -10.76 12.90 5.64
N TYR A 186 -11.26 11.88 6.34
CA TYR A 186 -10.42 10.77 6.80
C TYR A 186 -10.57 9.55 5.91
N GLN A 187 -9.49 9.22 5.21
CA GLN A 187 -9.44 8.05 4.34
C GLN A 187 -8.29 7.12 4.74
N ARG A 188 -8.50 5.83 4.50
CA ARG A 188 -7.49 4.79 4.63
C ARG A 188 -7.26 4.19 3.27
N ILE A 189 -5.99 4.10 2.89
CA ILE A 189 -5.53 3.34 1.74
C ILE A 189 -4.52 2.35 2.29
N VAL A 190 -4.86 1.07 2.23
CA VAL A 190 -4.05 -0.01 2.79
C VAL A 190 -3.43 -0.78 1.63
N LEU A 191 -2.11 -0.81 1.56
CA LEU A 191 -1.40 -1.64 0.58
C LEU A 191 -1.58 -3.12 0.95
N LEU A 192 -2.08 -3.93 0.01
CA LEU A 192 -2.29 -5.37 0.20
C LEU A 192 -1.10 -6.15 -0.36
N GLY A 193 -0.56 -7.06 0.45
CA GLY A 193 0.55 -7.93 0.06
C GLY A 193 1.50 -8.21 1.22
N ALA A 194 2.79 -8.26 0.94
CA ALA A 194 3.82 -8.55 1.95
C ALA A 194 5.07 -7.67 1.77
N ALA A 195 5.73 -7.38 2.87
CA ALA A 195 7.06 -6.79 2.89
C ALA A 195 8.06 -7.84 3.37
N TYR A 196 9.22 -7.87 2.73
CA TYR A 196 10.36 -8.71 3.08
C TYR A 196 11.45 -7.81 3.65
N TYR A 197 12.08 -8.25 4.72
CA TYR A 197 13.08 -7.47 5.42
C TYR A 197 14.35 -8.28 5.66
N LYS A 198 15.50 -7.69 5.35
CA LYS A 198 16.81 -8.34 5.50
C LYS A 198 17.27 -8.36 6.96
N GLN A 199 17.02 -7.29 7.71
CA GLN A 199 17.45 -7.13 9.11
C GLN A 199 16.28 -7.25 10.08
N ILE A 200 16.36 -8.20 11.00
CA ILE A 200 15.27 -8.56 11.93
C ILE A 200 14.97 -7.42 12.90
N ASP A 201 16.02 -6.76 13.40
CA ASP A 201 15.92 -5.74 14.45
C ASP A 201 15.19 -4.48 13.97
N ARG A 202 15.18 -4.22 12.65
CA ARG A 202 14.50 -3.06 12.04
C ARG A 202 12.97 -3.17 12.02
N VAL A 203 12.41 -4.38 12.12
CA VAL A 203 10.95 -4.60 12.05
C VAL A 203 10.34 -4.93 13.41
N LEU A 204 11.08 -5.65 14.25
CA LEU A 204 10.59 -6.03 15.57
C LEU A 204 10.86 -4.96 16.64
N GLY A 205 11.74 -4.00 16.33
CA GLY A 205 12.30 -3.08 17.31
C GLY A 205 13.12 -3.82 18.35
N ASP A 206 14.25 -3.26 18.77
CA ASP A 206 14.71 -3.60 20.12
C ASP A 206 13.57 -3.26 21.08
N CYS A 207 13.28 -4.14 22.05
CA CYS A 207 12.32 -3.80 23.12
C CYS A 207 12.77 -2.48 23.78
N GLY A 208 12.15 -1.35 23.40
CA GLY A 208 12.51 -0.01 23.87
C GLY A 208 12.99 0.98 22.79
N ALA A 209 13.15 0.59 21.52
CA ALA A 209 13.41 1.53 20.43
C ALA A 209 12.09 1.96 19.78
N ALA A 210 11.73 3.24 19.94
CA ALA A 210 10.64 3.85 19.17
C ALA A 210 11.09 3.99 17.71
N ILE A 211 10.22 3.59 16.79
CA ILE A 211 10.26 3.99 15.38
C ILE A 211 9.99 5.49 15.30
#